data_AF-A0A934V4B9-F1
#
_entry.id   AF-A0A934V4B9-F1
#
_cell.length_a   1.000
_cell.length_b   1.000
_cell.length_c   1.000
_cell.angle_alpha   90.00
_cell.angle_beta   90.00
_cell.angle_gamma   90.00
#
_symmetry.space_group_name_H-M   'P 1'
#
loop_
_entity.id
_entity.type
_entity.pdbx_description
1 polymer ?
#
loop_
_entity_poly.entity_id
_entity_poly.type
_entity_poly.pdbx_seq_one_letter_code
_entity_poly.pdbx_strand_id
1 'polypeptide(L)'
;MNRTFKPTPIVAHLVEVEHADDEAAQVAGRAIAEAWNDREFWWSATATPLAKCALDSPAMTDDVPAVLDRLIRHCGTYVHNIAEWEPAP
;
A
#
# COMPACT_ATOMS: atom_id res chain seq x y z
N MET A 1 -15.52 15.09 -3.20
CA MET A 1 -15.83 14.01 -2.23
C MET A 1 -14.51 13.61 -1.58
N ASN A 2 -14.33 13.84 -0.27
CA ASN A 2 -13.20 13.24 0.46
C ASN A 2 -13.47 11.73 0.52
N ARG A 3 -12.70 10.95 -0.24
CA ARG A 3 -12.76 9.49 -0.18
C ARG A 3 -12.02 9.04 1.07
N THR A 4 -12.72 8.41 2.01
CA THR A 4 -12.08 7.75 3.15
C THR A 4 -11.71 6.33 2.74
N PHE A 5 -10.44 6.00 2.79
CA PHE A 5 -9.92 4.66 2.55
C PHE A 5 -10.10 3.82 3.81
N LYS A 6 -10.66 2.63 3.61
CA LYS A 6 -10.76 1.62 4.66
C LYS A 6 -9.59 0.63 4.48
N PRO A 7 -9.01 0.11 5.57
CA PRO A 7 -7.98 -0.93 5.48
C PRO A 7 -8.47 -2.20 4.78
N THR A 8 -9.73 -2.60 5.01
CA THR A 8 -10.30 -3.87 4.55
C THR A 8 -10.08 -4.19 3.06
N PRO A 9 -10.39 -3.31 2.09
CA PRO A 9 -10.11 -3.59 0.68
C PRO A 9 -8.61 -3.72 0.35
N ILE A 10 -7.74 -3.00 1.06
CA ILE A 10 -6.28 -3.10 0.86
C ILE A 10 -5.80 -4.46 1.39
N VAL A 11 -6.24 -4.84 2.59
CA VAL A 11 -5.89 -6.14 3.20
C VAL A 11 -6.36 -7.29 2.32
N ALA A 12 -7.62 -7.26 1.85
CA ALA A 12 -8.16 -8.31 1.00
C ALA A 12 -7.32 -8.47 -0.28
N HIS A 13 -6.91 -7.36 -0.90
CA HIS A 13 -6.04 -7.41 -2.07
C HIS A 13 -4.68 -8.04 -1.75
N LEU A 14 -4.04 -7.62 -0.65
CA LEU A 14 -2.73 -8.16 -0.25
C LEU A 14 -2.78 -9.66 0.05
N VAL A 15 -3.83 -10.15 0.71
CA VAL A 15 -3.98 -11.57 1.04
C VAL A 15 -4.38 -12.39 -0.19
N GLU A 16 -5.43 -11.98 -0.90
CA GLU A 16 -6.07 -12.80 -1.94
C GLU A 16 -5.30 -12.76 -3.26
N VAL A 17 -4.66 -11.64 -3.58
CA VAL A 17 -3.98 -11.42 -4.87
C VAL A 17 -2.47 -11.50 -4.71
N GLU A 18 -1.92 -10.91 -3.66
CA GLU A 18 -0.46 -10.82 -3.47
C GLU A 18 0.09 -11.93 -2.57
N HIS A 19 -0.79 -12.75 -1.98
CA HIS A 19 -0.42 -13.86 -1.10
C HIS A 19 0.40 -13.43 0.14
N ALA A 20 0.13 -12.21 0.63
CA ALA A 20 0.66 -11.73 1.88
C ALA A 20 0.19 -12.58 3.06
N ASP A 21 1.02 -12.68 4.10
CA ASP A 21 0.60 -13.19 5.40
C ASP A 21 -0.51 -12.30 5.97
N ASP A 22 -1.51 -12.90 6.62
CA ASP A 22 -2.68 -12.17 7.13
C ASP A 22 -2.29 -11.08 8.14
N GLU A 23 -1.35 -11.34 9.04
CA GLU A 23 -0.93 -10.36 10.05
C GLU A 23 -0.15 -9.21 9.39
N ALA A 24 0.78 -9.54 8.50
CA ALA A 24 1.55 -8.56 7.74
C ALA A 24 0.64 -7.66 6.87
N ALA A 25 -0.33 -8.27 6.17
CA ALA A 25 -1.31 -7.56 5.35
C ALA A 25 -2.18 -6.62 6.18
N GLN A 26 -2.60 -7.03 7.37
CA GLN A 26 -3.39 -6.19 8.29
C GLN A 26 -2.61 -4.96 8.76
N VAL A 27 -1.32 -5.12 9.09
CA VAL A 27 -0.45 -4.00 9.47
C VAL A 27 -0.26 -3.04 8.31
N ALA A 28 0.09 -3.56 7.13
CA ALA A 28 0.31 -2.75 5.94
C ALA A 28 -0.96 -2.03 5.49
N GLY A 29 -2.10 -2.73 5.43
CA GLY A 29 -3.38 -2.16 5.01
C GLY A 29 -3.88 -1.03 5.90
N ARG A 30 -3.62 -1.10 7.22
CA ARG A 30 -3.92 0.02 8.13
C ARG A 30 -3.05 1.24 7.85
N ALA A 31 -1.73 1.05 7.77
CA ALA A 31 -0.79 2.13 7.54
C ALA A 31 -1.04 2.84 6.18
N ILE A 32 -1.32 2.06 5.12
CA ILE A 32 -1.63 2.62 3.80
C ILE A 32 -2.95 3.40 3.83
N ALA A 33 -3.99 2.85 4.47
CA ALA A 33 -5.27 3.56 4.59
C ALA A 33 -5.13 4.88 5.36
N GLU A 34 -4.34 4.90 6.44
CA GLU A 34 -4.04 6.10 7.22
C GLU A 34 -3.31 7.14 6.35
N ALA A 35 -2.21 6.75 5.69
CA ALA A 35 -1.46 7.64 4.80
C ALA A 35 -2.34 8.25 3.69
N TRP A 36 -3.17 7.43 3.03
CA TRP A 36 -4.05 7.91 1.97
C TRP A 36 -5.18 8.82 2.49
N ASN A 37 -5.60 8.66 3.75
CA ASN A 37 -6.60 9.52 4.40
C ASN A 37 -6.01 10.86 4.85
N ASP A 38 -4.75 10.88 5.28
CA ASP A 38 -4.01 12.08 5.68
C ASP A 38 -3.49 12.89 4.49
N ARG A 39 -3.91 12.50 3.26
CA ARG A 39 -3.56 13.09 1.95
C ARG A 39 -2.13 12.85 1.51
N GLU A 40 -1.45 11.89 2.12
CA GLU A 40 -0.14 11.42 1.70
C GLU A 40 -0.33 10.33 0.64
N PHE A 41 -0.81 10.71 -0.53
CA PHE A 41 -0.75 9.87 -1.72
C PHE A 41 0.67 9.80 -2.27
N TRP A 42 1.68 9.69 -1.41
CA TRP A 42 3.08 9.62 -1.80
C TRP A 42 3.51 8.17 -1.98
N TRP A 43 4.41 7.96 -2.94
CA TRP A 43 4.95 6.64 -3.23
C TRP A 43 5.62 6.05 -1.99
N SER A 44 6.53 6.78 -1.33
CA SER A 44 7.21 6.31 -0.12
C SER A 44 6.28 5.92 1.04
N ALA A 45 5.21 6.70 1.25
CA ALA A 45 4.19 6.43 2.29
C ALA A 45 3.42 5.13 2.03
N THR A 46 3.29 4.72 0.77
CA THR A 46 2.64 3.46 0.37
C THR A 46 3.64 2.30 0.26
N ALA A 47 4.81 2.56 -0.31
CA ALA A 47 5.82 1.56 -0.60
C ALA A 47 6.50 1.03 0.67
N THR A 48 6.66 1.85 1.71
CA THR A 48 7.32 1.43 2.96
C THR A 48 6.52 0.35 3.70
N PRO A 49 5.20 0.52 3.95
CA PRO A 49 4.38 -0.57 4.49
C PRO A 49 4.37 -1.83 3.61
N LEU A 50 4.35 -1.69 2.28
CA LEU A 50 4.38 -2.82 1.35
C LEU A 50 5.71 -3.58 1.40
N ALA A 51 6.83 -2.87 1.45
CA ALA A 51 8.16 -3.50 1.57
C ALA A 51 8.27 -4.29 2.87
N LYS A 52 7.77 -3.73 3.98
CA LYS A 52 7.71 -4.47 5.25
C LYS A 52 6.81 -5.70 5.15
N CYS A 53 5.63 -5.56 4.54
CA CYS A 53 4.71 -6.68 4.32
C CYS A 53 5.39 -7.82 3.55
N ALA A 54 6.12 -7.51 2.49
CA ALA A 54 6.85 -8.49 1.68
C ALA A 54 7.99 -9.15 2.45
N LEU A 55 8.70 -8.43 3.32
CA LEU A 55 9.73 -9.01 4.19
C LEU A 55 9.13 -10.03 5.17
N ASP A 56 7.94 -9.72 5.69
CA ASP A 56 7.22 -10.57 6.65
C ASP A 56 6.39 -11.69 5.97
N SER A 57 6.26 -11.66 4.63
CA SER A 57 5.43 -12.58 3.84
C SER A 57 6.24 -13.25 2.71
N PRO A 58 6.92 -14.38 2.98
CA PRO A 58 7.78 -15.04 1.98
C PRO A 58 7.08 -15.49 0.69
N ALA A 59 5.74 -15.59 0.69
CA ALA A 59 4.93 -15.93 -0.48
C ALA A 59 4.68 -14.73 -1.42
N MET A 60 4.93 -13.50 -0.97
CA MET A 60 4.92 -12.31 -1.83
C MET A 60 6.21 -12.28 -2.67
N THR A 61 6.14 -12.79 -3.90
CA THR A 61 7.32 -12.90 -4.76
C THR A 61 7.55 -11.71 -5.68
N ASP A 62 6.52 -10.89 -5.89
CA ASP A 62 6.58 -9.74 -6.78
C ASP A 62 7.27 -8.55 -6.10
N ASP A 63 7.84 -7.66 -6.93
CA ASP A 63 8.48 -6.46 -6.44
C ASP A 63 7.44 -5.42 -5.96
N VAL A 64 7.81 -4.65 -4.94
CA VAL A 64 6.95 -3.62 -4.34
C VAL A 64 6.36 -2.65 -5.38
N PRO A 65 7.09 -2.20 -6.42
CA PRO A 65 6.51 -1.36 -7.47
C PRO A 65 5.36 -2.01 -8.24
N ALA A 66 5.44 -3.30 -8.61
CA ALA A 66 4.35 -3.98 -9.32
C ALA A 66 3.13 -4.18 -8.42
N VAL A 67 3.35 -4.58 -7.16
CA VAL A 67 2.29 -4.71 -6.15
C VAL A 67 1.57 -3.37 -5.96
N LEU A 68 2.32 -2.28 -5.85
CA LEU A 68 1.76 -0.94 -5.69
C LEU A 68 0.94 -0.53 -6.92
N ASP A 69 1.42 -0.74 -8.15
CA ASP A 69 0.65 -0.44 -9.38
C ASP A 69 -0.68 -1.20 -9.43
N ARG A 70 -0.70 -2.48 -9.04
CA ARG A 70 -1.93 -3.27 -8.97
C ARG A 70 -2.87 -2.75 -7.88
N LEU A 71 -2.33 -2.42 -6.71
CA LEU A 71 -3.11 -1.90 -5.60
C LEU A 71 -3.76 -0.55 -5.94
N ILE A 72 -3.05 0.39 -6.58
CA ILE A 72 -3.62 1.69 -6.95
C ILE A 72 -4.72 1.54 -8.00
N ARG A 73 -4.58 0.60 -8.95
CA ARG A 73 -5.63 0.27 -9.93
C ARG A 73 -6.83 -0.35 -9.25
N HIS A 74 -6.62 -1.30 -8.33
CA HIS A 74 -7.69 -1.94 -7.57
C HIS A 74 -8.48 -0.93 -6.74
N CYS A 75 -7.80 -0.04 -6.03
CA CYS A 75 -8.45 0.99 -5.22
C CYS A 75 -8.96 2.18 -6.05
N GLY A 76 -8.60 2.28 -7.33
CA GLY A 76 -8.92 3.43 -8.19
C GLY A 76 -8.39 4.74 -7.60
N THR A 77 -7.12 4.73 -7.19
CA THR A 77 -6.43 5.90 -6.62
C THR A 77 -5.21 6.24 -7.47
N TYR A 78 -4.64 7.43 -7.25
CA TYR A 78 -3.39 7.86 -7.86
C TYR A 78 -2.39 8.18 -6.76
N VAL A 79 -1.16 7.69 -6.91
CA VAL A 79 -0.05 7.94 -5.99
C VAL A 79 1.02 8.75 -6.73
N HIS A 80 1.44 9.85 -6.11
CA HIS A 80 2.51 10.71 -6.58
C HIS A 80 3.85 9.98 -6.43
N ASN A 81 4.50 9.71 -7.56
CA ASN A 81 5.82 9.10 -7.64
C ASN A 81 6.84 10.09 -8.23
N ILE A 82 6.95 11.27 -7.60
CA ILE A 82 7.92 12.30 -7.98
C ILE A 82 8.77 12.56 -6.76
N ALA A 83 10.00 12.03 -6.77
CA ALA A 83 10.91 12.09 -5.61
C ALA A 83 11.17 13.53 -5.13
N GLU A 84 11.21 14.49 -6.05
CA GLU A 84 11.40 15.92 -5.73
C GLU A 84 10.24 16.55 -4.96
N TRP A 85 9.06 15.93 -4.97
CA TRP A 85 7.86 16.41 -4.30
C TRP A 85 7.55 15.63 -3.03
N GLU A 86 8.28 14.54 -2.76
CA GLU A 86 8.09 13.80 -1.52
C GLU A 86 8.45 14.71 -0.33
N PRO A 87 7.59 14.77 0.71
CA PRO A 87 7.93 15.48 1.92
C PRO A 87 9.20 14.88 2.51
N ALA A 88 10.12 15.76 2.94
CA ALA A 88 11.32 15.32 3.64
C ALA A 88 10.93 14.49 4.88
N PRO A 89 11.64 13.39 5.15
CA PRO A 89 11.33 12.49 6.27
C PRO A 89 11.46 13.17 7.64
#